data_AF-F4YZG9-F1
#
_entry.id   AF-F4YZG9-F1
#
_cell.length_a   1.000
_cell.length_b   1.000
_cell.length_c   1.000
_cell.angle_alpha   90.00
_cell.angle_beta   90.00
_cell.angle_gamma   90.00
#
_symmetry.space_group_name_H-M   'P 1'
#
loop_
_entity.id
_entity.type
_entity.pdbx_description
1 polymer ?
#
loop_
_entity_poly.entity_id
_entity_poly.type
_entity_poly.pdbx_seq_one_letter_code
_entity_poly.pdbx_strand_id
1 'polypeptide(L)' 'MTIDRTHPIPTARWPAIHGPAVPTVSLLGSIPAMQSTQR' A
#
# COMPACT_ATOMS: atom_id res chain seq x y z
N MET A 1 17.22 -19.60 19.81
CA MET A 1 16.65 -18.50 19.01
C MET A 1 15.45 -17.95 19.75
N THR A 2 15.55 -16.75 20.31
CA THR A 2 14.43 -16.06 20.96
C THR A 2 13.71 -15.24 19.90
N ILE A 3 12.46 -15.58 19.60
CA ILE A 3 11.64 -14.75 18.69
C ILE A 3 11.25 -13.49 19.47
N ASP A 4 11.87 -12.38 19.12
CA ASP A 4 11.50 -11.05 19.61
C ASP A 4 10.07 -10.75 19.12
N ARG A 5 9.09 -10.81 20.03
CA ARG A 5 7.66 -10.61 19.73
C ARG A 5 7.28 -9.14 19.52
N THR A 6 8.22 -8.24 19.75
CA THR A 6 8.04 -6.80 19.60
C THR A 6 7.95 -6.40 18.13
N HIS A 7 8.50 -7.22 17.22
CA HIS A 7 8.47 -6.97 15.79
C HIS A 7 7.62 -8.03 15.07
N PRO A 8 6.48 -7.65 14.47
CA PRO A 8 5.67 -8.60 13.73
C PRO A 8 6.43 -9.09 12.50
N ILE A 9 6.45 -10.41 12.30
CA ILE A 9 6.92 -11.02 11.06
C ILE A 9 5.74 -11.02 10.09
N PRO A 10 5.79 -10.26 8.97
CA PRO A 10 4.72 -10.28 8.00
C PRO A 10 4.65 -11.64 7.31
N THR A 11 3.45 -12.20 7.18
CA THR A 11 3.22 -13.41 6.38
C THR A 11 3.19 -13.06 4.90
N ALA A 12 3.36 -14.03 4.00
CA ALA A 12 3.30 -13.81 2.54
C ALA A 12 1.98 -13.14 2.05
N ARG A 13 0.90 -13.25 2.84
CA ARG A 13 -0.38 -12.56 2.59
C ARG A 13 -0.27 -11.04 2.73
N TRP A 14 0.58 -10.55 3.62
CA TRP A 14 0.76 -9.11 3.85
C TRP A 14 1.26 -8.38 2.59
N PRO A 15 2.41 -8.75 1.96
CA PRO A 15 2.86 -8.09 0.74
C PRO A 15 1.92 -8.36 -0.45
N ALA A 16 1.22 -9.50 -0.48
CA ALA A 16 0.25 -9.80 -1.53
C ALA A 16 -0.98 -8.85 -1.53
N ILE A 17 -1.37 -8.33 -0.37
CA ILE A 17 -2.46 -7.36 -0.24
C ILE A 17 -1.92 -5.93 -0.33
N HIS A 18 -0.89 -5.61 0.44
CA HIS A 18 -0.41 -4.24 0.57
C HIS A 18 0.39 -3.78 -0.64
N GLY A 19 1.13 -4.67 -1.30
CA GLY A 19 1.88 -4.38 -2.53
C GLY A 19 1.02 -3.74 -3.63
N PRO A 20 -0.13 -4.33 -4.01
CA PRO A 20 -1.06 -3.71 -4.96
C PRO A 20 -1.94 -2.62 -4.33
N ALA A 21 -2.37 -2.75 -3.07
CA ALA A 21 -3.29 -1.78 -2.47
C ALA A 21 -2.68 -0.38 -2.31
N VAL A 22 -1.39 -0.28 -1.96
CA VAL A 22 -0.68 1.02 -1.83
C VAL A 22 -0.73 1.85 -3.12
N PRO A 23 -0.28 1.34 -4.29
CA PRO A 23 -0.37 2.09 -5.55
C PRO A 23 -1.82 2.29 -6.01
N THR A 24 -2.74 1.37 -5.73
CA THR A 24 -4.18 1.55 -6.07
C THR A 24 -4.79 2.74 -5.34
N VAL A 25 -4.52 2.90 -4.03
CA VAL A 25 -5.04 4.03 -3.25
C VAL A 25 -4.45 5.36 -3.73
N SER A 26 -3.13 5.38 -4.00
CA SER A 26 -2.47 6.56 -4.58
C SER A 26 -3.06 6.97 -5.93
N LEU A 27 -3.34 5.98 -6.79
CA LEU A 27 -3.93 6.20 -8.10
C LEU A 27 -5.38 6.70 -8.01
N LEU A 28 -6.16 6.18 -7.07
CA LEU A 28 -7.54 6.60 -6.86
C LEU A 28 -7.63 8.08 -6.44
N GLY A 29 -6.63 8.60 -5.74
CA GLY A 29 -6.52 10.02 -5.43
C GLY A 29 -5.95 10.88 -6.56
N SER A 30 -5.01 10.36 -7.35
CA SER A 30 -4.35 11.14 -8.40
C SER A 30 -5.18 11.25 -9.69
N ILE A 31 -5.97 10.22 -10.06
CA ILE A 31 -6.85 10.27 -11.24
C ILE A 31 -7.81 11.48 -11.21
N PRO A 32 -8.61 11.70 -10.16
CA PRO A 32 -9.52 12.84 -10.12
C PRO A 32 -8.76 14.18 -10.07
N ALA A 33 -7.58 14.22 -9.46
CA ALA A 33 -6.73 15.41 -9.46
C ALA A 33 -6.24 15.77 -10.88
N MET A 34 -5.84 14.76 -11.67
CA MET A 34 -5.47 14.94 -13.07
C MET A 34 -6.66 15.42 -13.92
N GLN A 35 -7.85 14.85 -13.70
CA GLN A 35 -9.08 15.23 -14.43
C GLN A 35 -9.54 16.65 -14.12
N SER A 36 -9.22 17.18 -12.94
CA SER A 36 -9.55 18.56 -12.53
C SER A 36 -8.53 19.60 -12.99
N THR A 37 -7.41 19.18 -13.59
CA THR A 37 -6.37 20.11 -14.02
C THR A 37 -6.72 20.68 -15.39
N GLN A 38 -6.91 22.01 -15.44
CA GLN A 38 -7.13 22.74 -16.68
C GLN A 38 -5.79 23.08 -17.36
N ARG A 39 -5.80 23.29 -18.68
CA ARG A 39 -4.62 23.57 -19.51
C ARG A 39 -4.38 25.06 -19.74
#